data_AF-A0A1A8GW67-F1
#
_entry.id   AF-A0A1A8GW67-F1
#
_cell.length_a   1.000
_cell.length_b   1.000
_cell.length_c   1.000
_cell.angle_alpha   90.00
_cell.angle_beta   90.00
_cell.angle_gamma   90.00
#
_symmetry.space_group_name_H-M   'P 1'
#
loop_
_entity.id
_entity.type
_entity.pdbx_description
1 polymer ?
#
loop_
_entity_poly.entity_id
_entity_poly.type
_entity_poly.pdbx_seq_one_letter_code
_entity_poly.pdbx_strand_id
1 'polypeptide(L)'
;LPSVSLQNPVQLTDGSLGGAEYVETLCNMEKQNPDLNGGVLFSDPRLVANGFKIKLTAERHLEVTAMADCVPFLGVEDLREILTAVLHRKASTVRECRPLKVTNYLQAEAVRLARQLPITLPREDVEEIIRRMEQQLGESSHICIHGRPFFQHLADVPSTDGEAQAQFRPLGL
;
A
#
# COMPACT_ATOMS: atom_id res chain seq x y z
N LEU A 1 -7.19 1.69 1.30
CA LEU A 1 -8.06 1.84 0.11
C LEU A 1 -9.44 2.26 0.60
N PRO A 2 -10.20 3.10 -0.13
CA PRO A 2 -11.58 3.38 0.24
C PRO A 2 -12.39 2.08 0.21
N SER A 3 -13.20 1.85 1.23
CA SER A 3 -14.05 0.66 1.36
C SER A 3 -15.51 1.07 1.28
N VAL A 4 -16.32 0.31 0.54
CA VAL A 4 -17.76 0.50 0.44
C VAL A 4 -18.48 -0.57 1.27
N SER A 5 -19.50 -0.15 2.02
CA SER A 5 -20.31 -1.06 2.84
C SER A 5 -20.97 -2.12 1.98
N LEU A 6 -20.92 -3.36 2.43
CA LEU A 6 -21.57 -4.48 1.76
C LEU A 6 -23.06 -4.49 2.10
N GLN A 7 -23.90 -4.82 1.12
CA GLN A 7 -25.33 -5.04 1.36
C GLN A 7 -25.54 -6.25 2.27
N ASN A 8 -24.76 -7.31 2.03
CA ASN A 8 -24.74 -8.52 2.83
C ASN A 8 -23.33 -8.70 3.39
N PRO A 9 -23.12 -8.52 4.71
CA PRO A 9 -21.85 -8.82 5.34
C PRO A 9 -21.42 -10.26 5.07
N VAL A 10 -20.11 -10.46 4.86
CA VAL A 10 -19.57 -11.81 4.59
C VAL A 10 -19.09 -12.40 5.91
N GLN A 11 -19.74 -13.46 6.37
CA GLN A 11 -19.34 -14.17 7.58
C GLN A 11 -18.00 -14.87 7.38
N LEU A 12 -17.10 -14.68 8.35
CA LEU A 12 -15.79 -15.31 8.42
C LEU A 12 -15.85 -16.46 9.42
N THR A 13 -15.60 -17.64 8.90
CA THR A 13 -15.49 -18.90 9.64
C THR A 13 -14.15 -19.57 9.35
N ASP A 14 -13.77 -20.53 10.19
CA ASP A 14 -12.58 -21.37 9.99
C ASP A 14 -12.56 -21.95 8.57
N GLY A 15 -13.72 -22.43 8.07
CA GLY A 15 -13.85 -22.97 6.72
C GLY A 15 -13.62 -21.93 5.62
N SER A 16 -14.13 -20.71 5.79
CA SER A 16 -13.96 -19.64 4.79
C SER A 16 -12.52 -19.09 4.71
N LEU A 17 -11.80 -19.10 5.84
CA LEU A 17 -10.42 -18.63 5.93
C LEU A 17 -9.40 -19.75 5.75
N GLY A 18 -9.85 -21.01 5.72
CA GLY A 18 -9.00 -22.18 5.48
C GLY A 18 -8.27 -22.71 6.72
N GLY A 19 -8.74 -22.38 7.92
CA GLY A 19 -8.16 -22.86 9.19
C GLY A 19 -8.49 -21.95 10.38
N ALA A 20 -8.56 -22.53 11.58
CA ALA A 20 -8.82 -21.81 12.82
C ALA A 20 -7.66 -20.85 13.18
N GLU A 21 -6.45 -21.16 12.76
CA GLU A 21 -5.25 -20.33 12.96
C GLU A 21 -5.39 -18.94 12.30
N TYR A 22 -6.12 -18.83 11.20
CA TYR A 22 -6.38 -17.54 10.54
C TYR A 22 -7.40 -16.72 11.31
N VAL A 23 -8.45 -17.36 11.85
CA VAL A 23 -9.43 -16.71 12.71
C VAL A 23 -8.78 -16.22 14.00
N GLU A 24 -7.94 -17.05 14.64
CA GLU A 24 -7.17 -16.66 15.82
C GLU A 24 -6.22 -15.49 15.53
N THR A 25 -5.49 -15.56 14.41
CA THR A 25 -4.63 -14.46 13.96
C THR A 25 -5.42 -13.17 13.80
N LEU A 26 -6.55 -13.22 13.10
CA LEU A 26 -7.44 -12.07 12.92
C LEU A 26 -7.92 -11.54 14.27
N CYS A 27 -8.43 -12.40 15.15
CA CYS A 27 -8.86 -12.06 16.51
C CYS A 27 -7.77 -11.45 17.38
N ASN A 28 -6.49 -11.61 17.06
CA ASN A 28 -5.37 -11.00 17.79
C ASN A 28 -4.89 -9.67 17.16
N MET A 29 -5.43 -9.26 16.00
CA MET A 29 -5.11 -7.99 15.36
C MET A 29 -5.68 -6.79 16.13
N GLU A 30 -5.18 -5.59 15.81
CA GLU A 30 -5.61 -4.35 16.47
C GLU A 30 -7.11 -4.07 16.27
N LYS A 31 -7.77 -3.65 17.34
CA LYS A 31 -9.21 -3.41 17.42
C LYS A 31 -9.50 -2.08 18.10
N GLN A 32 -10.63 -1.49 17.74
CA GLN A 32 -11.20 -0.33 18.42
C GLN A 32 -11.91 -0.75 19.71
N ASN A 33 -12.35 0.24 20.48
CA ASN A 33 -13.26 0.00 21.59
C ASN A 33 -14.61 -0.54 21.07
N PRO A 34 -15.31 -1.35 21.89
CA PRO A 34 -16.66 -1.79 21.54
C PRO A 34 -17.59 -0.62 21.25
N ASP A 35 -18.44 -0.77 20.24
CA ASP A 35 -19.51 0.15 19.91
C ASP A 35 -20.68 0.01 20.90
N LEU A 36 -21.68 0.90 20.78
CA LEU A 36 -22.87 0.88 21.64
C LEU A 36 -23.69 -0.42 21.54
N ASN A 37 -23.50 -1.18 20.45
CA ASN A 37 -24.18 -2.46 20.21
C ASN A 37 -23.32 -3.65 20.69
N GLY A 38 -22.20 -3.39 21.37
CA GLY A 38 -21.28 -4.42 21.87
C GLY A 38 -20.39 -5.04 20.79
N GLY A 39 -20.44 -4.55 19.55
CA GLY A 39 -19.59 -5.02 18.46
C GLY A 39 -18.24 -4.29 18.43
N VAL A 40 -17.20 -4.97 17.96
CA VAL A 40 -15.84 -4.44 17.92
C VAL A 40 -15.36 -4.35 16.47
N LEU A 41 -14.94 -3.17 16.03
CA LEU A 41 -14.35 -2.96 14.72
C LEU A 41 -12.84 -3.17 14.77
N PHE A 42 -12.30 -3.83 13.75
CA PHE A 42 -10.86 -3.98 13.59
C PHE A 42 -10.25 -2.69 13.03
N SER A 43 -9.22 -2.15 13.69
CA SER A 43 -8.48 -0.95 13.27
C SER A 43 -7.13 -1.27 12.62
N ASP A 44 -6.68 -2.52 12.66
CA ASP A 44 -5.34 -2.91 12.21
C ASP A 44 -5.04 -2.38 10.80
N PRO A 45 -3.98 -1.56 10.63
CA PRO A 45 -3.63 -0.96 9.35
C PRO A 45 -3.51 -1.97 8.21
N ARG A 46 -3.08 -3.20 8.50
CA ARG A 46 -2.93 -4.28 7.51
C ARG A 46 -4.27 -4.72 6.93
N LEU A 47 -5.37 -4.53 7.64
CA LEU A 47 -6.72 -4.80 7.15
C LEU A 47 -7.29 -3.57 6.44
N VAL A 48 -7.35 -2.43 7.13
CA VAL A 48 -8.04 -1.23 6.64
C VAL A 48 -7.34 -0.60 5.43
N ALA A 49 -5.99 -0.60 5.40
CA ALA A 49 -5.26 -0.04 4.26
C ALA A 49 -5.38 -0.91 3.00
N ASN A 50 -5.60 -2.22 3.17
CA ASN A 50 -5.92 -3.16 2.08
C ASN A 50 -7.41 -3.18 1.71
N GLY A 51 -8.21 -2.35 2.37
CA GLY A 51 -9.59 -2.07 1.97
C GLY A 51 -10.64 -2.91 2.69
N PHE A 52 -10.30 -3.66 3.74
CA PHE A 52 -11.26 -4.45 4.50
C PHE A 52 -11.72 -3.70 5.77
N LYS A 53 -13.02 -3.70 6.01
CA LYS A 53 -13.59 -3.41 7.34
C LYS A 53 -14.21 -4.69 7.89
N ILE A 54 -13.73 -5.09 9.06
CA ILE A 54 -14.14 -6.31 9.73
C ILE A 54 -14.75 -5.92 11.07
N LYS A 55 -15.81 -6.61 11.45
CA LYS A 55 -16.50 -6.45 12.73
C LYS A 55 -16.60 -7.80 13.44
N LEU A 56 -16.36 -7.79 14.74
CA LEU A 56 -16.75 -8.85 15.67
C LEU A 56 -18.09 -8.44 16.30
N THR A 57 -19.14 -9.22 16.14
CA THR A 57 -20.46 -8.92 16.72
C THR A 57 -20.53 -9.28 18.20
N ALA A 58 -21.59 -8.84 18.90
CA ALA A 58 -21.81 -9.20 20.30
C ALA A 58 -22.00 -10.72 20.51
N GLU A 59 -22.56 -11.39 19.51
CA GLU A 59 -22.72 -12.85 19.44
C GLU A 59 -21.42 -13.58 19.06
N ARG A 60 -20.29 -12.84 18.98
CA ARG A 60 -18.96 -13.32 18.63
C ARG A 60 -18.83 -13.88 17.21
N HIS A 61 -19.65 -13.40 16.27
CA HIS A 61 -19.46 -13.68 14.85
C HIS A 61 -18.49 -12.67 14.23
N LEU A 62 -17.61 -13.14 13.35
CA LEU A 62 -16.74 -12.27 12.56
C LEU A 62 -17.34 -12.04 11.19
N GLU A 63 -17.40 -10.78 10.77
CA GLU A 63 -18.00 -10.42 9.49
C GLU A 63 -17.19 -9.32 8.79
N VAL A 64 -17.01 -9.47 7.47
CA VAL A 64 -16.57 -8.36 6.61
C VAL A 64 -17.79 -7.50 6.32
N THR A 65 -17.79 -6.27 6.82
CA THR A 65 -18.90 -5.33 6.66
C THR A 65 -18.68 -4.36 5.51
N ALA A 66 -17.44 -4.16 5.09
CA ALA A 66 -17.09 -3.35 3.92
C ALA A 66 -15.81 -3.86 3.25
N MET A 67 -15.71 -3.69 1.94
CA MET A 67 -14.51 -3.98 1.16
C MET A 67 -14.29 -2.91 0.08
N ALA A 68 -13.07 -2.79 -0.41
CA ALA A 68 -12.77 -1.89 -1.53
C ALA A 68 -13.42 -2.41 -2.82
N ASP A 69 -14.15 -1.55 -3.50
CA ASP A 69 -14.82 -1.82 -4.79
C ASP A 69 -13.95 -1.43 -5.99
N CYS A 70 -12.92 -0.61 -5.76
CA CYS A 70 -11.98 -0.19 -6.79
C CYS A 70 -11.04 -1.31 -7.26
N VAL A 71 -10.87 -2.37 -6.46
CA VAL A 71 -10.03 -3.54 -6.80
C VAL A 71 -10.94 -4.65 -7.34
N PRO A 72 -10.82 -5.03 -8.63
CA PRO A 72 -11.68 -6.05 -9.21
C PRO A 72 -11.57 -7.38 -8.48
N PHE A 73 -12.72 -7.97 -8.13
CA PHE A 73 -12.84 -9.28 -7.49
C PHE A 73 -12.06 -9.41 -6.17
N LEU A 74 -11.93 -8.33 -5.39
CA LEU A 74 -11.39 -8.39 -4.03
C LEU A 74 -12.35 -9.17 -3.12
N GLY A 75 -11.84 -10.16 -2.38
CA GLY A 75 -12.67 -11.02 -1.54
C GLY A 75 -11.94 -11.68 -0.37
N VAL A 76 -12.56 -12.70 0.22
CA VAL A 76 -12.05 -13.42 1.39
C VAL A 76 -10.70 -14.09 1.13
N GLU A 77 -10.46 -14.54 -0.10
CA GLU A 77 -9.16 -15.10 -0.52
C GLU A 77 -8.02 -14.09 -0.33
N ASP A 78 -8.26 -12.82 -0.67
CA ASP A 78 -7.27 -11.75 -0.51
C ASP A 78 -7.09 -11.39 0.98
N LEU A 79 -8.13 -11.51 1.80
CA LEU A 79 -8.00 -11.41 3.26
C LEU A 79 -7.12 -12.55 3.81
N ARG A 80 -7.29 -13.78 3.29
CA ARG A 80 -6.42 -14.90 3.67
C ARG A 80 -4.97 -14.66 3.27
N GLU A 81 -4.69 -14.01 2.14
CA GLU A 81 -3.32 -13.61 1.78
C GLU A 81 -2.70 -12.68 2.84
N ILE A 82 -3.46 -11.69 3.33
CA ILE A 82 -3.02 -10.79 4.40
C ILE A 82 -2.69 -11.59 5.65
N LEU A 83 -3.63 -12.44 6.10
CA LEU A 83 -3.46 -13.23 7.32
C LEU A 83 -2.32 -14.25 7.20
N THR A 84 -2.13 -14.84 6.02
CA THR A 84 -0.99 -15.73 5.72
C THR A 84 0.34 -15.00 5.88
N ALA A 85 0.43 -13.77 5.35
CA ALA A 85 1.64 -12.96 5.50
C ALA A 85 1.92 -12.60 6.97
N VAL A 86 0.88 -12.29 7.74
CA VAL A 86 1.00 -11.97 9.18
C VAL A 86 1.41 -13.21 9.98
N LEU A 87 0.72 -14.33 9.78
CA LEU A 87 0.92 -15.55 10.55
C LEU A 87 2.27 -16.21 10.25
N HIS A 88 2.55 -16.47 8.97
CA HIS A 88 3.69 -17.28 8.54
C HIS A 88 4.94 -16.46 8.25
N ARG A 89 4.80 -15.24 7.74
CA ARG A 89 5.94 -14.37 7.40
C ARG A 89 6.20 -13.28 8.42
N LYS A 90 5.39 -13.22 9.50
CA LYS A 90 5.48 -12.21 10.56
C LYS A 90 5.44 -10.77 10.00
N ALA A 91 4.63 -10.56 8.96
CA ALA A 91 4.47 -9.24 8.34
C ALA A 91 3.97 -8.21 9.37
N SER A 92 4.74 -7.13 9.52
CA SER A 92 4.50 -6.05 10.47
C SER A 92 3.94 -4.81 9.81
N THR A 93 4.19 -4.63 8.50
CA THR A 93 3.74 -3.45 7.74
C THR A 93 2.68 -3.81 6.70
N VAL A 94 1.91 -2.81 6.27
CA VAL A 94 0.93 -2.94 5.17
C VAL A 94 1.59 -3.44 3.88
N ARG A 95 2.80 -2.96 3.58
CA ARG A 95 3.55 -3.35 2.36
C ARG A 95 3.85 -4.84 2.37
N GLU A 96 4.23 -5.39 3.51
CA GLU A 96 4.59 -6.79 3.68
C GLU A 96 3.40 -7.74 3.66
N CYS A 97 2.15 -7.27 3.72
CA CYS A 97 0.97 -8.14 3.71
C CYS A 97 -0.04 -7.77 2.62
N ARG A 98 0.32 -6.84 1.72
CA ARG A 98 -0.57 -6.38 0.65
C ARG A 98 -0.86 -7.54 -0.32
N PRO A 99 -2.14 -7.90 -0.56
CA PRO A 99 -2.49 -8.93 -1.53
C PRO A 99 -1.98 -8.61 -2.93
N LEU A 100 -1.77 -9.65 -3.75
CA LEU A 100 -1.26 -9.46 -5.11
C LEU A 100 -2.21 -8.58 -5.95
N LYS A 101 -3.53 -8.81 -5.85
CA LYS A 101 -4.53 -7.99 -6.58
C LYS A 101 -4.45 -6.52 -6.21
N VAL A 102 -4.30 -6.24 -4.91
CA VAL A 102 -4.20 -4.87 -4.40
C VAL A 102 -2.91 -4.20 -4.88
N THR A 103 -1.79 -4.93 -4.89
CA THR A 103 -0.52 -4.43 -5.42
C THR A 103 -0.62 -4.10 -6.90
N ASN A 104 -1.16 -5.02 -7.70
CA ASN A 104 -1.34 -4.83 -9.14
C ASN A 104 -2.27 -3.65 -9.45
N TYR A 105 -3.37 -3.52 -8.69
CA TYR A 105 -4.27 -2.38 -8.81
C TYR A 105 -3.53 -1.05 -8.55
N LEU A 106 -2.80 -0.93 -7.45
CA LEU A 106 -2.06 0.30 -7.14
C LEU A 106 -0.97 0.62 -8.17
N GLN A 107 -0.28 -0.40 -8.68
CA GLN A 107 0.70 -0.25 -9.74
C GLN A 107 0.07 0.25 -11.04
N ALA A 108 -1.08 -0.31 -11.43
CA ALA A 108 -1.82 0.14 -12.60
C ALA A 108 -2.35 1.57 -12.40
N GLU A 109 -2.82 1.88 -11.20
CA GLU A 109 -3.38 3.19 -10.88
C GLU A 109 -2.31 4.28 -10.86
N ALA A 110 -1.11 3.98 -10.36
CA ALA A 110 0.03 4.88 -10.47
C ALA A 110 0.36 5.20 -11.94
N VAL A 111 0.31 4.21 -12.84
CA VAL A 111 0.52 4.43 -14.28
C VAL A 111 -0.63 5.24 -14.89
N ARG A 112 -1.88 4.95 -14.51
CA ARG A 112 -3.06 5.69 -14.98
C ARG A 112 -2.93 7.17 -14.62
N LEU A 113 -2.58 7.48 -13.37
CA LEU A 113 -2.39 8.85 -12.88
C LEU A 113 -1.23 9.54 -13.60
N ALA A 114 -0.08 8.87 -13.76
CA ALA A 114 1.07 9.44 -14.46
C ALA A 114 0.74 9.79 -15.93
N ARG A 115 -0.06 8.99 -16.62
CA ARG A 115 -0.49 9.25 -18.00
C ARG A 115 -1.48 10.40 -18.16
N GLN A 116 -2.14 10.82 -17.08
CA GLN A 116 -3.02 12.00 -17.09
C GLN A 116 -2.26 13.30 -16.90
N LEU A 117 -0.98 13.24 -16.53
CA LEU A 117 -0.16 14.44 -16.40
C LEU A 117 0.11 15.06 -17.79
N PRO A 118 0.15 16.40 -17.88
CA PRO A 118 0.62 17.08 -19.07
C PRO A 118 2.03 16.63 -19.46
N ILE A 119 2.32 16.62 -20.77
CA ILE A 119 3.66 16.30 -21.30
C ILE A 119 4.69 17.33 -20.79
N THR A 120 4.26 18.57 -20.60
CA THR A 120 5.07 19.68 -20.09
C THR A 120 4.52 20.15 -18.76
N LEU A 121 5.36 20.16 -17.73
CA LEU A 121 5.03 20.71 -16.41
C LEU A 121 5.78 22.03 -16.21
N PRO A 122 5.13 23.06 -15.64
CA PRO A 122 5.82 24.27 -15.25
C PRO A 122 6.75 23.99 -14.07
N ARG A 123 7.73 24.87 -13.86
CA ARG A 123 8.81 24.66 -12.87
C ARG A 123 8.26 24.48 -11.46
N GLU A 124 7.29 25.30 -11.08
CA GLU A 124 6.63 25.29 -9.77
C GLU A 124 5.95 23.95 -9.47
N ASP A 125 5.34 23.31 -10.47
CA ASP A 125 4.70 22.01 -10.31
C ASP A 125 5.74 20.91 -10.12
N VAL A 126 6.87 20.98 -10.84
CA VAL A 126 7.98 20.02 -10.69
C VAL A 126 8.60 20.15 -9.30
N GLU A 127 8.88 21.37 -8.84
CA GLU A 127 9.42 21.63 -7.50
C GLU A 127 8.46 21.14 -6.41
N GLU A 128 7.15 21.37 -6.57
CA GLU A 128 6.14 20.89 -5.63
C GLU A 128 6.03 19.35 -5.60
N ILE A 129 6.15 18.67 -6.75
CA ILE A 129 6.19 17.21 -6.83
C ILE A 129 7.38 16.65 -6.04
N ILE A 130 8.57 17.21 -6.25
CA ILE A 130 9.80 16.79 -5.54
C ILE A 130 9.63 17.02 -4.03
N ARG A 131 9.18 18.21 -3.62
CA ARG A 131 8.94 18.55 -2.21
C ARG A 131 7.96 17.59 -1.54
N ARG A 132 6.85 17.23 -2.22
CA ARG A 132 5.87 16.26 -1.70
C ARG A 132 6.45 14.87 -1.58
N MET A 133 7.22 14.43 -2.58
CA MET A 133 7.87 13.12 -2.57
C MET A 133 8.79 12.99 -1.35
N GLU A 134 9.62 13.99 -1.06
CA GLU A 134 10.51 14.01 0.11
C GLU A 134 9.71 13.94 1.42
N GLN A 135 8.63 14.72 1.54
CA GLN A 135 7.80 14.75 2.76
C GLN A 135 7.01 13.47 3.00
N GLN A 136 6.52 12.81 1.95
CA GLN A 136 5.59 11.69 2.07
C GLN A 136 6.28 10.33 2.05
N LEU A 137 7.39 10.20 1.33
CA LEU A 137 8.12 8.93 1.20
C LEU A 137 9.36 8.87 2.11
N GLY A 138 9.78 10.01 2.66
CA GLY A 138 11.00 10.16 3.44
C GLY A 138 12.26 10.12 2.58
N GLU A 139 13.41 10.43 3.19
CA GLU A 139 14.70 10.57 2.48
C GLU A 139 15.22 9.26 1.87
N SER A 140 14.76 8.10 2.34
CA SER A 140 15.28 6.79 1.90
C SER A 140 14.53 6.14 0.73
N SER A 141 13.37 6.69 0.34
CA SER A 141 12.49 6.03 -0.64
C SER A 141 12.63 6.63 -2.03
N HIS A 142 13.66 6.19 -2.76
CA HIS A 142 13.93 6.62 -4.13
C HIS A 142 13.42 5.67 -5.22
N ILE A 143 12.58 4.70 -4.86
CA ILE A 143 12.02 3.73 -5.81
C ILE A 143 10.50 3.83 -5.87
N CYS A 144 9.96 3.69 -7.07
CA CYS A 144 8.52 3.60 -7.28
C CYS A 144 7.96 2.26 -6.79
N ILE A 145 6.64 2.15 -6.77
CA ILE A 145 5.91 0.92 -6.42
C ILE A 145 6.20 -0.27 -7.37
N HIS A 146 6.79 -0.01 -8.53
CA HIS A 146 7.26 -1.03 -9.48
C HIS A 146 8.74 -1.41 -9.28
N GLY A 147 9.42 -0.82 -8.29
CA GLY A 147 10.83 -1.08 -8.00
C GLY A 147 11.82 -0.35 -8.91
N ARG A 148 11.39 0.68 -9.64
CA ARG A 148 12.29 1.50 -10.49
C ARG A 148 12.69 2.79 -9.77
N PRO A 149 13.93 3.27 -9.92
CA PRO A 149 14.34 4.52 -9.29
C PRO A 149 13.58 5.72 -9.87
N PHE A 150 13.30 6.73 -9.03
CA PHE A 150 12.71 7.99 -9.47
C PHE A 150 13.73 8.88 -10.21
N PHE A 151 14.98 8.85 -9.76
CA PHE A 151 16.07 9.67 -10.32
C PHE A 151 17.14 8.78 -10.94
N GLN A 152 17.73 9.28 -12.03
CA GLN A 152 18.95 8.73 -12.59
C GLN A 152 20.04 9.79 -12.48
N HIS A 153 21.19 9.39 -11.94
CA HIS A 153 22.38 10.23 -11.95
C HIS A 153 22.85 10.40 -13.40
N LEU A 154 23.06 11.66 -13.81
CA LEU A 154 23.53 11.99 -15.15
C LEU A 154 25.03 12.26 -15.16
N ALA A 155 25.48 13.18 -14.30
CA ALA A 155 26.87 13.55 -14.11
C ALA A 155 27.01 14.38 -12.83
N ASP A 156 28.21 14.41 -12.27
CA ASP A 156 28.57 15.34 -11.21
C ASP A 156 28.97 16.67 -11.83
N VAL A 157 28.33 17.76 -11.39
CA VAL A 157 28.69 19.11 -11.83
C VAL A 157 29.92 19.56 -11.03
N PRO A 158 31.07 19.83 -11.69
CA PRO A 158 32.27 20.28 -10.99
C PRO A 158 32.00 21.62 -10.29
N SER A 159 32.46 21.74 -9.04
CA SER A 159 32.29 22.95 -8.24
C SER A 159 33.43 23.95 -8.45
N THR A 160 34.51 23.52 -9.11
CA THR A 160 35.69 24.34 -9.41
C THR A 160 36.18 24.15 -10.84
N ASP A 161 36.86 25.16 -11.37
CA ASP A 161 37.48 25.10 -12.71
C ASP A 161 38.53 23.98 -12.84
N GLY A 162 39.22 23.66 -11.74
CA GLY A 162 40.19 22.56 -11.71
C GLY A 162 39.55 21.18 -11.85
N GLU A 163 38.41 20.96 -11.19
CA GLU A 163 37.60 19.74 -11.35
C GLU A 163 37.02 19.66 -12.77
N ALA A 164 36.55 20.78 -13.31
CA ALA A 164 36.04 20.83 -14.68
C ALA A 164 37.11 20.45 -15.69
N GLN A 165 38.33 21.01 -15.58
CA GLN A 165 39.46 20.68 -16.44
C GLN A 165 39.89 19.22 -16.33
N ALA A 166 39.81 18.61 -15.14
CA ALA A 166 40.13 17.19 -14.96
C ALA A 166 39.10 16.25 -15.62
N GLN A 167 37.85 16.68 -15.79
CA GLN A 167 36.80 15.93 -16.45
C GLN A 167 36.82 16.07 -17.99
N PHE A 168 37.49 17.09 -18.54
CA PHE A 168 37.71 17.21 -19.97
C PHE A 168 38.66 16.12 -20.47
N ARG A 169 38.10 15.01 -20.97
CA ARG A 169 38.82 14.12 -21.89
C ARG A 169 38.67 14.65 -23.30
N PRO A 170 39.75 15.02 -24.00
CA PRO A 170 39.65 15.36 -25.41
C PRO A 170 39.07 14.14 -26.15
N LEU A 171 37.96 14.34 -26.86
CA LEU A 171 37.44 13.36 -27.81
C LEU A 171 38.55 13.15 -28.83
N GLY A 172 39.21 12.00 -28.76
CA GLY A 172 40.33 11.67 -29.64
C GLY A 172 39.90 11.82 -31.10
N LEU A 173 40.49 12.82 -31.77
CA LEU A 173 40.58 12.91 -33.23
C LEU A 173 41.73 12.04 -33.71
#